data_AF-A0A928VKH2-F1
#
_entry.id   AF-A0A928VKH2-F1
#
_cell.length_a   1.000
_cell.length_b   1.000
_cell.length_c   1.000
_cell.angle_alpha   90.00
_cell.angle_beta   90.00
_cell.angle_gamma   90.00
#
_symmetry.space_group_name_H-M   'P 1'
#
loop_
_entity.id
_entity.type
_entity.pdbx_description
1 polymer ?
#
loop_
_entity_poly.entity_id
_entity_poly.type
_entity_poly.pdbx_seq_one_letter_code
_entity_poly.pdbx_strand_id
1 'polypeptide(L)'
;MVLDISLPESLDAFWMPFTANRQFKSQPRLMASAKDMHYTTVDGREVLDGTAGLWCVNAGHCRDRIVQAIHQQAATLDFSPTFQMGHPGPFALADRLAKMLPGDLDHVFFANSGSEAVDTALK
;
A
#
# COMPACT_ATOMS: atom_id res chain seq x y z
N MET A 1 3.00 -15.35 13.94
CA MET A 1 2.07 -14.69 14.89
C MET A 1 1.02 -14.01 14.03
N VAL A 2 -0.17 -14.59 13.91
CA VAL A 2 -1.29 -13.93 13.21
C VAL A 2 -1.79 -12.86 14.18
N LEU A 3 -1.88 -11.61 13.74
CA LEU A 3 -2.48 -10.55 14.56
C LEU A 3 -3.92 -10.97 14.85
N ASP A 4 -4.32 -10.96 16.12
CA ASP A 4 -5.72 -11.11 16.50
C ASP A 4 -6.45 -9.82 16.12
N ILE A 5 -7.00 -9.78 14.90
CA ILE A 5 -7.74 -8.63 14.39
C ILE A 5 -9.21 -8.81 14.77
N SER A 6 -9.48 -8.58 16.06
CA SER A 6 -10.82 -8.56 16.65
C SER A 6 -11.44 -7.16 16.57
N LEU A 7 -12.70 -7.03 17.03
CA LEU A 7 -13.38 -5.73 17.10
C LEU A 7 -12.61 -4.77 18.03
N PRO A 8 -12.32 -3.53 17.59
CA PRO A 8 -11.62 -2.57 18.44
C PRO A 8 -12.51 -2.09 19.60
N GLU A 9 -11.90 -1.81 20.75
CA GLU A 9 -12.60 -1.27 21.93
C GLU A 9 -13.22 0.11 21.67
N SER A 10 -12.62 0.91 20.78
CA SER A 10 -13.14 2.22 20.37
C SER A 10 -12.76 2.55 18.93
N LEU A 11 -13.61 3.34 18.27
CA LEU A 11 -13.39 3.87 16.92
C LEU A 11 -13.05 5.38 16.93
N ASP A 12 -12.87 5.99 18.09
CA ASP A 12 -12.83 7.46 18.20
C ASP A 12 -11.49 8.10 17.85
N ALA A 13 -10.39 7.41 18.12
CA ALA A 13 -9.05 7.96 17.92
C ALA A 13 -8.69 8.10 16.43
N PHE A 14 -9.25 7.29 15.55
CA PHE A 14 -8.94 7.33 14.12
C PHE A 14 -9.93 8.22 13.37
N TRP A 15 -9.48 9.41 12.96
CA TRP A 15 -10.24 10.25 12.05
C TRP A 15 -10.07 9.75 10.62
N MET A 16 -11.09 9.06 10.14
CA MET A 16 -11.02 8.38 8.85
C MET A 16 -10.98 9.38 7.68
N PRO A 17 -10.09 9.17 6.69
CA PRO A 17 -9.97 10.04 5.51
C PRO A 17 -11.20 9.87 4.60
N PHE A 18 -11.64 10.97 3.99
CA PHE A 18 -12.78 11.00 3.04
C PHE A 18 -14.02 10.20 3.51
N THR A 19 -14.30 10.19 4.82
CA THR A 19 -15.33 9.33 5.41
C THR A 19 -16.31 10.12 6.27
N ALA A 20 -17.62 9.80 6.13
CA ALA A 20 -18.65 10.23 7.07
C ALA A 20 -18.50 9.49 8.41
N ASN A 21 -17.59 9.97 9.27
CA ASN A 21 -17.13 9.26 10.47
C ASN A 21 -18.27 8.87 11.42
N ARG A 22 -19.27 9.73 11.62
CA ARG A 22 -20.46 9.41 12.44
C ARG A 22 -21.24 8.21 11.89
N GLN A 23 -21.46 8.17 10.58
CA GLN A 23 -22.17 7.07 9.92
C GLN A 23 -21.35 5.78 10.01
N PHE A 24 -20.05 5.84 9.73
CA PHE A 24 -19.18 4.67 9.84
C PHE A 24 -19.21 4.07 11.26
N LYS A 25 -19.05 4.90 12.30
CA LYS A 25 -19.05 4.45 13.70
C LYS A 25 -20.36 3.77 14.11
N SER A 26 -21.50 4.15 13.53
CA SER A 26 -22.79 3.52 13.83
C SER A 26 -22.94 2.10 13.24
N GLN A 27 -22.25 1.81 12.14
CA GLN A 27 -22.31 0.53 11.42
C GLN A 27 -20.95 0.27 10.74
N PRO A 28 -19.92 -0.09 11.52
CA PRO A 28 -18.55 -0.19 11.01
C PRO A 28 -18.42 -1.37 10.06
N ARG A 29 -17.74 -1.14 8.93
CA ARG A 29 -17.37 -2.18 7.97
C ARG A 29 -15.89 -2.50 8.14
N LEU A 30 -15.60 -3.54 8.92
CA LEU A 30 -14.23 -3.90 9.30
C LEU A 30 -13.78 -5.17 8.57
N MET A 31 -12.62 -5.08 7.94
CA MET A 31 -11.94 -6.20 7.26
C MET A 31 -10.87 -6.78 8.19
N ALA A 32 -10.80 -8.10 8.30
CA ALA A 32 -9.85 -8.83 9.13
C ALA A 32 -8.68 -9.42 8.32
N SER A 33 -8.92 -9.86 7.10
CA SER A 33 -7.87 -10.39 6.23
C SER A 33 -8.22 -10.19 4.75
N ALA A 34 -7.28 -10.53 3.86
CA ALA A 34 -7.50 -10.50 2.43
C ALA A 34 -6.61 -11.52 1.71
N LYS A 35 -7.10 -12.08 0.61
CA LYS A 35 -6.32 -12.92 -0.30
C LYS A 35 -6.86 -12.77 -1.73
N ASP A 36 -5.95 -12.61 -2.67
CA ASP A 36 -6.28 -12.46 -4.09
C ASP A 36 -7.29 -11.32 -4.31
N MET A 37 -8.54 -11.62 -4.68
CA MET A 37 -9.56 -10.59 -4.94
C MET A 37 -10.57 -10.38 -3.80
N HIS A 38 -10.36 -10.98 -2.62
CA HIS A 38 -11.35 -10.98 -1.56
C HIS A 38 -10.79 -10.43 -0.25
N TYR A 39 -11.66 -9.73 0.47
CA TYR A 39 -11.54 -9.46 1.90
C TYR A 39 -12.33 -10.49 2.69
N THR A 40 -11.86 -10.83 3.88
CA THR A 40 -12.65 -11.47 4.93
C THR A 40 -12.94 -10.43 6.00
N THR A 41 -14.21 -10.23 6.36
CA THR A 41 -14.61 -9.30 7.43
C THR A 41 -14.35 -9.87 8.82
N VAL A 42 -14.38 -9.04 9.87
CA VAL A 42 -14.23 -9.49 11.26
C VAL A 42 -15.33 -10.47 11.71
N ASP A 43 -16.50 -10.42 11.07
CA ASP A 43 -17.61 -11.37 11.23
C ASP A 43 -17.54 -12.59 10.28
N GLY A 44 -16.43 -12.75 9.55
CA GLY A 44 -16.13 -13.92 8.73
C GLY A 44 -16.80 -13.97 7.35
N ARG A 45 -17.39 -12.86 6.86
CA ARG A 45 -17.93 -12.78 5.50
C ARG A 45 -16.84 -12.48 4.50
N GLU A 46 -16.87 -13.19 3.38
CA GLU A 46 -16.10 -12.85 2.21
C GLU A 46 -16.74 -11.69 1.44
N VAL A 47 -15.92 -10.74 1.01
CA VAL A 47 -16.32 -9.57 0.22
C VAL A 47 -15.39 -9.45 -0.97
N LEU A 48 -15.95 -9.46 -2.18
CA LEU A 48 -15.20 -9.17 -3.39
C LEU A 48 -14.66 -7.74 -3.34
N ASP A 49 -13.36 -7.60 -3.54
CA ASP A 49 -12.71 -6.32 -3.78
C ASP A 49 -12.92 -5.88 -5.24
N GLY A 50 -14.03 -5.19 -5.47
CA GLY A 50 -14.38 -4.68 -6.80
C GLY A 50 -13.52 -3.49 -7.27
N THR A 51 -12.68 -2.91 -6.41
CA THR A 51 -11.93 -1.67 -6.69
C THR A 51 -10.43 -1.80 -6.49
N ALA A 52 -9.90 -3.01 -6.29
CA ALA A 52 -8.50 -3.25 -5.97
C ALA A 52 -8.03 -2.37 -4.77
N GLY A 53 -8.85 -2.34 -3.72
CA GLY A 53 -8.75 -1.47 -2.55
C GLY A 53 -9.15 -0.06 -2.91
N LEU A 54 -8.16 0.74 -3.27
CA LEU A 54 -8.34 2.09 -3.80
C LEU A 54 -7.53 2.22 -5.08
N TRP A 55 -7.77 1.30 -6.03
CA TRP A 55 -7.06 1.23 -7.31
C TRP A 55 -5.56 0.92 -7.19
N CYS A 56 -5.14 0.31 -6.08
CA CYS A 56 -3.71 0.10 -5.74
C CYS A 56 -3.29 -1.38 -5.74
N VAL A 57 -4.22 -2.32 -5.59
CA VAL A 57 -3.91 -3.74 -5.35
C VAL A 57 -4.15 -4.59 -6.61
N ASN A 58 -3.69 -4.12 -7.76
CA ASN A 58 -3.99 -4.72 -9.08
C ASN A 58 -3.44 -6.15 -9.24
N ALA A 59 -2.41 -6.53 -8.49
CA ALA A 59 -1.86 -7.88 -8.49
C ALA A 59 -2.62 -8.86 -7.58
N GLY A 60 -3.63 -8.39 -6.84
CA GLY A 60 -4.33 -9.12 -5.78
C GLY A 60 -3.70 -8.95 -4.39
N HIS A 61 -4.50 -9.16 -3.35
CA HIS A 61 -4.09 -9.08 -1.95
C HIS A 61 -3.17 -10.24 -1.56
N CYS A 62 -2.19 -9.92 -0.70
CA CYS A 62 -1.33 -10.92 -0.03
C CYS A 62 -0.68 -11.93 -0.99
N ARG A 63 -0.10 -11.46 -2.10
CA ARG A 63 0.66 -12.31 -3.04
C ARG A 63 1.99 -12.69 -2.41
N ASP A 64 2.24 -13.99 -2.27
CA ASP A 64 3.37 -14.55 -1.52
C ASP A 64 4.71 -13.97 -1.97
N ARG A 65 4.91 -13.82 -3.29
CA ARG A 65 6.13 -13.22 -3.86
C ARG A 65 6.38 -11.78 -3.37
N ILE A 66 5.32 -10.97 -3.26
CA ILE A 66 5.43 -9.58 -2.82
C ILE A 66 5.69 -9.54 -1.32
N VAL A 67 4.93 -10.31 -0.53
CA VAL A 67 5.10 -10.41 0.93
C VAL A 67 6.52 -10.84 1.29
N GLN A 68 7.04 -11.88 0.62
CA GLN A 68 8.40 -12.37 0.84
C GLN A 68 9.46 -11.32 0.49
N ALA A 69 9.30 -10.60 -0.63
CA ALA A 69 10.23 -9.55 -1.03
C ALA A 69 10.28 -8.39 0.00
N ILE A 70 9.12 -7.96 0.50
CA ILE A 70 9.02 -6.92 1.54
C ILE A 70 9.69 -7.40 2.83
N HIS A 71 9.37 -8.62 3.28
CA HIS A 71 9.94 -9.20 4.49
C HIS A 71 11.48 -9.29 4.41
N GLN A 72 12.00 -9.81 3.29
CA GLN A 72 13.44 -9.92 3.10
C GLN A 72 14.13 -8.56 3.10
N GLN A 73 13.56 -7.56 2.40
CA GLN A 73 14.15 -6.23 2.35
C GLN A 73 14.15 -5.59 3.74
N ALA A 74 13.03 -5.60 4.46
CA ALA A 74 12.93 -5.04 5.81
C ALA A 74 13.89 -5.71 6.81
N ALA A 75 14.09 -7.03 6.71
CA ALA A 75 15.05 -7.76 7.55
C ALA A 75 16.52 -7.48 7.18
N THR A 76 16.79 -7.01 5.96
CA THR A 76 18.15 -6.75 5.45
C THR A 76 18.56 -5.29 5.63
N LEU A 77 17.69 -4.36 5.23
CA LEU A 77 17.87 -2.92 5.28
C LEU A 77 16.49 -2.28 5.20
N ASP A 78 15.96 -1.86 6.35
CA ASP A 78 14.67 -1.19 6.49
C ASP A 78 14.71 0.25 5.92
N PHE A 79 15.80 0.97 6.14
CA PHE A 79 15.98 2.32 5.63
C PHE A 79 17.46 2.70 5.43
N SER A 80 17.74 3.39 4.32
CA SER A 80 18.98 4.13 4.11
C SER A 80 18.63 5.47 3.46
N PRO A 81 19.23 6.59 3.90
CA PRO A 81 18.95 7.89 3.31
C PRO A 81 19.36 7.97 1.83
N THR A 82 18.65 8.77 1.05
CA THR A 82 18.88 8.98 -0.39
C THR A 82 19.47 10.37 -0.71
N PHE A 83 19.86 11.12 0.31
CA PHE A 83 20.53 12.40 0.15
C PHE A 83 22.04 12.20 0.29
N GLN A 84 22.75 12.17 -0.84
CA GLN A 84 24.20 11.91 -0.91
C GLN A 84 24.62 10.50 -0.44
N MET A 85 23.65 9.60 -0.26
CA MET A 85 23.79 8.19 0.11
C MET A 85 22.81 7.37 -0.74
N GLY A 86 22.95 6.05 -0.76
CA GLY A 86 22.02 5.20 -1.51
C GLY A 86 22.18 3.72 -1.22
N HIS A 87 21.28 2.92 -1.80
CA HIS A 87 21.33 1.47 -1.82
C HIS A 87 20.85 0.96 -3.19
N PRO A 88 21.14 -0.29 -3.60
CA PRO A 88 20.89 -0.75 -4.97
C PRO A 88 19.43 -0.75 -5.43
N GLY A 89 18.47 -0.81 -4.51
CA GLY A 89 17.04 -1.01 -4.81
C GLY A 89 16.43 0.05 -5.74
N PRO A 90 16.47 1.34 -5.37
CA PRO A 90 15.95 2.44 -6.19
C PRO A 90 16.55 2.47 -7.60
N PHE A 91 17.86 2.23 -7.75
CA PHE A 91 18.51 2.21 -9.06
C PHE A 91 17.98 1.07 -9.95
N ALA A 92 17.85 -0.14 -9.41
CA ALA A 92 17.31 -1.28 -10.14
C ALA A 92 15.83 -1.09 -10.53
N LEU A 93 15.03 -0.46 -9.65
CA LEU A 93 13.64 -0.13 -9.95
C LEU A 93 13.53 0.96 -11.02
N ALA A 94 14.34 2.02 -10.93
CA ALA A 94 14.37 3.11 -11.89
C ALA A 94 14.73 2.61 -13.30
N ASP A 95 15.79 1.79 -13.44
CA ASP A 95 16.20 1.18 -14.72
C ASP A 95 15.08 0.31 -15.32
N ARG A 96 14.34 -0.44 -14.49
CA ARG A 96 13.21 -1.24 -14.96
C ARG A 96 12.04 -0.37 -15.41
N LEU A 97 11.74 0.72 -14.71
CA LEU A 97 10.67 1.65 -15.07
C LEU A 97 10.98 2.37 -16.38
N ALA A 98 12.21 2.89 -16.55
CA ALA A 98 12.65 3.55 -17.77
C ALA A 98 12.42 2.69 -19.03
N LYS A 99 12.60 1.37 -18.93
CA LYS A 99 12.35 0.41 -20.03
C LYS A 99 10.87 0.17 -20.35
N MET A 100 9.96 0.55 -19.46
CA MET A 100 8.51 0.37 -19.62
C MET A 100 7.80 1.67 -20.00
N LEU A 101 8.40 2.81 -19.71
CA LEU A 101 7.83 4.13 -19.97
C LEU A 101 7.98 4.50 -21.46
N PRO A 102 7.06 5.33 -22.00
CA PRO A 102 7.09 5.71 -23.40
C PRO A 102 8.17 6.78 -23.69
N GLY A 103 8.64 6.81 -24.93
CA GLY A 103 9.47 7.89 -25.45
C GLY A 103 10.81 8.03 -24.74
N ASP A 104 11.09 9.24 -24.27
CA ASP A 104 12.32 9.66 -23.60
C ASP A 104 12.15 9.79 -22.07
N LEU A 105 11.12 9.16 -21.49
CA LEU A 105 10.93 9.12 -20.03
C LEU A 105 11.84 8.06 -19.39
N ASP A 106 13.13 8.37 -19.28
CA ASP A 106 14.19 7.45 -18.85
C ASP A 106 14.83 7.78 -17.48
N HIS A 107 14.36 8.83 -16.80
CA HIS A 107 14.81 9.22 -15.45
C HIS A 107 13.64 9.18 -14.46
N VAL A 108 13.89 8.67 -13.24
CA VAL A 108 12.85 8.47 -12.22
C VAL A 108 13.21 9.19 -10.92
N PHE A 109 12.30 10.04 -10.45
CA PHE A 109 12.31 10.59 -9.10
C PHE A 109 11.19 9.91 -8.28
N PHE A 110 11.53 9.31 -7.14
CA PHE A 110 10.56 8.61 -6.29
C PHE A 110 9.91 9.55 -5.28
N ALA A 111 8.60 9.38 -5.06
CA ALA A 111 7.78 10.04 -4.05
C ALA A 111 6.94 8.99 -3.29
N ASN A 112 6.35 9.35 -2.15
CA ASN A 112 5.59 8.40 -1.34
C ASN A 112 4.12 8.29 -1.75
N SER A 113 3.60 9.25 -2.53
CA SER A 113 2.20 9.27 -2.96
C SER A 113 2.04 9.95 -4.31
N GLY A 114 0.88 9.74 -4.94
CA GLY A 114 0.51 10.44 -6.17
C GLY A 114 0.48 11.96 -6.01
N SER A 115 -0.01 12.47 -4.87
CA SER A 115 -0.01 13.91 -4.58
C SER A 115 1.40 14.49 -4.52
N GLU A 116 2.32 13.84 -3.79
CA GLU A 116 3.73 14.27 -3.72
C GLU A 116 4.41 14.21 -5.09
N ALA A 117 4.11 13.20 -5.91
CA ALA A 117 4.64 13.08 -7.25
C ALA A 117 4.17 14.23 -8.15
N VAL A 118 2.88 14.58 -8.10
CA VAL A 118 2.31 15.70 -8.89
C VAL A 118 2.86 17.04 -8.41
N ASP A 119 2.94 17.27 -7.10
CA ASP A 119 3.52 18.49 -6.55
C ASP A 119 5.00 18.63 -6.95
N THR A 120 5.75 17.52 -6.97
CA THR A 120 7.15 17.50 -7.43
C THR A 120 7.28 17.79 -8.91
N ALA A 121 6.38 17.23 -9.75
CA ALA A 121 6.39 17.44 -11.20
C ALA A 121 6.07 18.89 -11.61
N LEU A 122 5.40 19.65 -10.74
CA LEU A 122 5.06 21.06 -10.99
C LEU A 122 6.19 22.04 -10.62
N LYS A 123 7.21 21.61 -9.87
CA LYS A 123 8.32 22.46 -9.43
C LYS A 123 9.36 22.66 -10.53
#